data_AF-H8LND5-F1
#
_entry.id   AF-H8LND5-F1
#
_cell.length_a   1.000
_cell.length_b   1.000
_cell.length_c   1.000
_cell.angle_alpha   90.00
_cell.angle_beta   90.00
_cell.angle_gamma   90.00
#
_symmetry.space_group_name_H-M   'P 1'
#
loop_
_entity.id
_entity.type
_entity.pdbx_description
1 polymer ?
#
loop_
_entity_poly.entity_id
_entity_poly.type
_entity_poly.pdbx_seq_one_letter_code
_entity_poly.pdbx_strand_id
1 'polypeptide(L)'
;MNSTNQLQNNSLTNSWLKLGILSLGFAGLYSIILVVLRTPQLSSFFPNPHIFKSALIIHVNLSVLIWLLSVTASVWGGETSLRGEAKPRRGNLMKQYKISEIATLSTFACNDVFRLYPKLAFLATLLIAISPIAGHNPVMNNYIPMLENIVFIGGLSLFGVTLLLYAINILYFFDWTNLNSLVNFTVLSTIIMFILSFVCFGWSYNGLQNIIQIIPIEIEFYYELLFWSGGHLLQFIYTQILIFIWVSLFRELIAREVKCQKFYLFLLYLNFIFGILTLFGHIFYDIIDGAFKVFYTNHMKYLGGIAPVLCLIGMGVELVWVFVIPRDDTVTINDRVIKTILLCSITLFLLGGLIAMNITGINVAIPAHYHGSIVGISIACMGCSYLGIGRYQRHCERLKRAWQSHEVIQKLPRLSRRHFVPPRNDNIINFTFYLLTFGQILHILGLAFAGGYGVMRKDPNSVMPMSAKLLMGMMGGGGVIAIVGGLMFVYICVKVIFFKSIKLAHE
;
A
#
# COMPACT_ATOMS: atom_id res chain seq x y z
N MET A 1 3.56 -32.99 0.71
CA MET A 1 4.41 -32.04 1.46
C MET A 1 4.64 -30.71 0.71
N ASN A 2 4.81 -30.68 -0.62
CA ASN A 2 4.84 -29.39 -1.37
C ASN A 2 3.51 -28.61 -1.35
N SER A 3 2.35 -29.29 -1.30
CA SER A 3 1.04 -28.63 -1.29
C SER A 3 0.74 -27.89 0.03
N THR A 4 1.19 -28.41 1.17
CA THR A 4 0.99 -27.80 2.49
C THR A 4 1.75 -26.48 2.63
N ASN A 5 3.00 -26.41 2.14
CA ASN A 5 3.80 -25.16 2.19
C ASN A 5 3.27 -24.09 1.23
N GLN A 6 2.76 -24.47 0.04
CA GLN A 6 2.07 -23.55 -0.87
C GLN A 6 0.77 -23.00 -0.28
N LEU A 7 -0.07 -23.86 0.31
CA LEU A 7 -1.30 -23.42 0.99
C LEU A 7 -0.99 -22.48 2.18
N GLN A 8 0.11 -22.71 2.89
CA GLN A 8 0.53 -21.89 4.04
C GLN A 8 1.07 -20.51 3.64
N ASN A 9 1.89 -20.41 2.59
CA ASN A 9 2.39 -19.11 2.10
C ASN A 9 1.26 -18.23 1.55
N ASN A 10 0.29 -18.84 0.86
CA ASN A 10 -0.92 -18.14 0.44
C ASN A 10 -1.76 -17.63 1.63
N SER A 11 -1.70 -18.30 2.78
CA SER A 11 -2.37 -17.84 4.01
C SER A 11 -1.76 -16.56 4.59
N LEU A 12 -0.44 -16.38 4.48
CA LEU A 12 0.26 -15.23 5.04
C LEU A 12 0.03 -13.97 4.20
N THR A 13 0.21 -14.07 2.87
CA THR A 13 -0.13 -12.98 1.93
C THR A 13 -1.57 -12.53 2.12
N ASN A 14 -2.52 -13.47 2.23
CA ASN A 14 -3.93 -13.14 2.45
C ASN A 14 -4.19 -12.47 3.80
N SER A 15 -3.46 -12.83 4.86
CA SER A 15 -3.64 -12.22 6.19
C SER A 15 -3.23 -10.74 6.19
N TRP A 16 -2.11 -10.41 5.56
CA TRP A 16 -1.67 -9.02 5.40
C TRP A 16 -2.60 -8.20 4.49
N LEU A 17 -3.09 -8.78 3.38
CA LEU A 17 -4.10 -8.12 2.53
C LEU A 17 -5.41 -7.85 3.29
N LYS A 18 -5.88 -8.82 4.09
CA LYS A 18 -7.06 -8.65 4.95
C LYS A 18 -6.87 -7.50 5.94
N LEU A 19 -5.73 -7.44 6.62
CA LEU A 19 -5.38 -6.35 7.53
C LEU A 19 -5.45 -4.99 6.81
N GLY A 20 -4.81 -4.88 5.65
CA GLY A 20 -4.85 -3.66 4.86
C GLY A 20 -6.28 -3.23 4.50
N ILE A 21 -7.11 -4.15 4.01
CA ILE A 21 -8.49 -3.86 3.62
C ILE A 21 -9.32 -3.38 4.82
N LEU A 22 -9.14 -4.00 5.99
CA LEU A 22 -9.79 -3.57 7.23
C LEU A 22 -9.32 -2.17 7.66
N SER A 23 -8.02 -1.90 7.56
CA SER A 23 -7.46 -0.57 7.84
C SER A 23 -8.08 0.51 6.94
N LEU A 24 -8.23 0.24 5.64
CA LEU A 24 -8.96 1.14 4.73
C LEU A 24 -10.42 1.34 5.13
N GLY A 25 -11.10 0.28 5.60
CA GLY A 25 -12.46 0.36 6.12
C GLY A 25 -12.56 1.32 7.30
N PHE A 26 -11.69 1.17 8.30
CA PHE A 26 -11.61 2.07 9.44
C PHE A 26 -11.24 3.50 9.02
N ALA A 27 -10.29 3.68 8.11
CA ALA A 27 -9.94 4.99 7.57
C ALA A 27 -11.13 5.66 6.87
N GLY A 28 -11.98 4.89 6.18
CA GLY A 28 -13.20 5.36 5.54
C GLY A 28 -14.26 5.86 6.53
N LEU A 29 -14.34 5.29 7.73
CA LEU A 29 -15.21 5.81 8.80
C LEU A 29 -14.70 7.18 9.28
N TYR A 30 -13.39 7.31 9.48
CA TYR A 30 -12.79 8.58 9.87
C TYR A 30 -12.88 9.66 8.78
N SER A 31 -12.84 9.29 7.49
CA SER A 31 -13.02 10.28 6.42
C SER A 31 -14.44 10.83 6.35
N ILE A 32 -15.46 10.06 6.72
CA ILE A 32 -16.84 10.57 6.88
C ILE A 32 -16.86 11.68 7.93
N ILE A 33 -16.22 11.46 9.09
CA ILE A 33 -16.09 12.46 10.15
C ILE A 33 -15.41 13.72 9.61
N LEU A 34 -14.31 13.59 8.86
CA LEU A 34 -13.59 14.73 8.28
C LEU A 34 -14.45 15.55 7.33
N VAL A 35 -15.27 14.91 6.50
CA VAL A 35 -16.15 15.60 5.55
C VAL A 35 -17.28 16.32 6.28
N VAL A 36 -17.89 15.68 7.28
CA VAL A 36 -18.91 16.31 8.14
C VAL A 36 -18.33 17.55 8.81
N LEU A 37 -17.15 17.44 9.44
CA LEU A 37 -16.50 18.53 10.16
C LEU A 37 -15.98 19.66 9.24
N ARG A 38 -15.83 19.41 7.93
CA ARG A 38 -15.47 20.44 6.95
C ARG A 38 -16.67 21.12 6.30
N THR A 39 -17.88 20.60 6.49
CA THR A 39 -19.11 21.18 5.95
C THR A 39 -19.60 22.27 6.91
N PRO A 40 -19.60 23.57 6.53
CA PRO A 40 -19.84 24.68 7.46
C PRO A 40 -21.13 24.57 8.27
N GLN A 41 -22.20 24.04 7.66
CA GLN A 41 -23.47 23.84 8.33
C GLN A 41 -23.40 22.73 9.40
N LEU A 42 -22.65 21.66 9.11
CA LEU A 42 -22.53 20.51 10.00
C LEU A 42 -21.46 20.69 11.08
N SER A 43 -20.39 21.43 10.78
CA SER A 43 -19.31 21.71 11.74
C SER A 43 -19.80 22.54 12.93
N SER A 44 -20.85 23.34 12.75
CA SER A 44 -21.50 24.11 13.83
C SER A 44 -22.03 23.23 14.96
N PHE A 45 -22.37 21.96 14.69
CA PHE A 45 -22.79 20.98 15.70
C PHE A 45 -21.62 20.35 16.46
N PHE A 46 -20.38 20.56 16.01
CA PHE A 46 -19.17 19.96 16.59
C PHE A 46 -18.11 21.04 16.86
N PRO A 47 -18.25 21.80 17.96
CA PRO A 47 -17.42 22.96 18.24
C PRO A 47 -15.97 22.61 18.63
N ASN A 48 -15.64 21.34 18.92
CA ASN A 48 -14.30 20.95 19.35
C ASN A 48 -13.35 20.77 18.15
N PRO A 49 -12.36 21.67 17.96
CA PRO A 49 -11.42 21.61 16.83
C PRO A 49 -10.46 20.42 16.91
N HIS A 50 -10.28 19.81 18.09
CA HIS A 50 -9.39 18.67 18.28
C HIS A 50 -9.95 17.39 17.66
N ILE A 51 -11.28 17.26 17.50
CA ILE A 51 -11.90 16.10 16.87
C ILE A 51 -11.48 15.99 15.40
N PHE A 52 -11.50 17.13 14.68
CA PHE A 52 -11.08 17.17 13.27
C PHE A 52 -9.61 16.73 13.11
N LYS A 53 -8.71 17.33 13.90
CA LYS A 53 -7.28 17.01 13.82
C LYS A 53 -7.00 15.56 14.22
N SER A 54 -7.64 15.06 15.28
CA SER A 54 -7.51 13.66 15.71
C SER A 54 -8.01 12.69 14.64
N ALA A 55 -9.20 12.93 14.09
CA ALA A 55 -9.76 12.13 13.01
C ALA A 55 -8.84 12.12 11.77
N LEU A 56 -8.18 13.24 11.49
CA LEU A 56 -7.26 13.37 10.36
C LEU A 56 -5.98 12.54 10.59
N ILE A 57 -5.42 12.59 11.79
CA ILE A 57 -4.25 11.76 12.17
C ILE A 57 -4.58 10.28 12.02
N ILE A 58 -5.72 9.83 12.55
CA ILE A 58 -6.10 8.42 12.48
C ILE A 58 -6.38 8.01 11.03
N HIS A 59 -7.14 8.83 10.28
CA HIS A 59 -7.41 8.57 8.87
C HIS A 59 -6.12 8.34 8.09
N VAL A 60 -5.14 9.25 8.19
CA VAL A 60 -3.88 9.17 7.42
C VAL A 60 -3.05 7.95 7.82
N ASN A 61 -2.91 7.67 9.12
CA ASN A 61 -2.18 6.48 9.58
C ASN A 61 -2.82 5.19 9.05
N LEU A 62 -4.15 5.09 9.06
CA LEU A 62 -4.86 3.91 8.60
C LEU A 62 -4.87 3.78 7.06
N SER A 63 -5.09 4.88 6.32
CA SER A 63 -5.23 4.87 4.86
C SER A 63 -3.90 4.87 4.10
N VAL A 64 -2.83 5.34 4.73
CA VAL A 64 -1.50 5.44 4.09
C VAL A 64 -0.53 4.46 4.75
N LEU A 65 -0.21 4.67 6.03
CA LEU A 65 0.85 3.92 6.70
C LEU A 65 0.50 2.43 6.82
N ILE A 66 -0.60 2.10 7.49
CA ILE A 66 -0.98 0.69 7.71
C ILE A 66 -1.42 0.03 6.41
N TRP A 67 -2.24 0.71 5.60
CA TRP A 67 -2.72 0.17 4.32
C TRP A 67 -1.56 -0.20 3.38
N LEU A 68 -0.68 0.75 3.06
CA LEU A 68 0.37 0.53 2.06
C LEU A 68 1.42 -0.45 2.59
N LEU A 69 1.83 -0.33 3.85
CA LEU A 69 2.80 -1.26 4.43
C LEU A 69 2.23 -2.68 4.59
N SER A 70 0.93 -2.84 4.83
CA SER A 70 0.29 -4.17 4.82
C SER A 70 0.31 -4.79 3.43
N VAL A 71 0.09 -4.01 2.38
CA VAL A 71 0.20 -4.49 0.99
C VAL A 71 1.65 -4.86 0.68
N THR A 72 2.63 -4.04 1.07
CA THR A 72 4.07 -4.36 0.96
C THR A 72 4.41 -5.66 1.69
N ALA A 73 3.96 -5.83 2.94
CA ALA A 73 4.15 -7.03 3.75
C ALA A 73 3.51 -8.28 3.13
N SER A 74 2.39 -8.11 2.42
CA SER A 74 1.74 -9.19 1.68
C SER A 74 2.60 -9.72 0.53
N VAL A 75 3.36 -8.83 -0.13
CA VAL A 75 4.30 -9.18 -1.20
C VAL A 75 5.50 -9.93 -0.64
N TRP A 76 5.97 -9.57 0.56
CA TRP A 76 7.08 -10.26 1.23
C TRP A 76 6.79 -11.74 1.52
N GLY A 77 5.55 -12.07 1.87
CA GLY A 77 5.13 -13.44 2.23
C GLY A 77 4.83 -14.38 1.06
N GLY A 78 5.12 -13.98 -0.19
CA GLY A 78 4.81 -14.79 -1.38
C GLY A 78 5.70 -16.03 -1.54
N GLU A 79 5.20 -17.08 -2.22
CA GLU A 79 5.89 -18.36 -2.38
C GLU A 79 7.30 -18.29 -3.01
N THR A 80 7.58 -17.26 -3.83
CA THR A 80 8.85 -17.15 -4.56
C THR A 80 9.96 -16.46 -3.77
N SER A 81 9.65 -15.79 -2.66
CA SER A 81 10.65 -15.07 -1.85
C SER A 81 11.30 -15.95 -0.79
N LEU A 82 10.61 -17.00 -0.34
CA LEU A 82 11.08 -17.93 0.68
C LEU A 82 11.73 -19.14 0.03
N ARG A 83 12.83 -19.66 0.61
CA ARG A 83 13.46 -20.91 0.16
C ARG A 83 12.43 -22.05 0.12
N GLY A 84 11.88 -22.33 -1.05
CA GLY A 84 11.26 -23.62 -1.35
C GLY A 84 12.35 -24.67 -1.38
N GLU A 85 12.19 -25.78 -0.66
CA GLU A 85 13.15 -26.88 -0.67
C GLU A 85 13.59 -27.20 -2.10
N ALA A 86 14.90 -27.12 -2.34
CA ALA A 86 15.50 -27.47 -3.60
C ALA A 86 15.02 -28.88 -3.98
N LYS A 87 14.42 -29.04 -5.16
CA LYS A 87 14.15 -30.37 -5.74
C LYS A 87 15.48 -31.16 -5.70
N PRO A 88 15.54 -32.33 -5.05
CA PRO A 88 16.76 -33.10 -5.03
C PRO A 88 17.11 -33.49 -6.46
N ARG A 89 18.32 -33.12 -6.91
CA ARG A 89 18.95 -33.75 -8.07
C ARG A 89 18.99 -35.24 -7.78
N ARG A 90 18.44 -36.03 -8.71
CA ARG A 90 18.32 -37.48 -8.66
C ARG A 90 19.73 -38.10 -8.58
N GLY A 91 20.27 -38.27 -7.38
CA GLY A 91 21.59 -38.87 -7.17
C GLY A 91 22.22 -38.52 -5.82
N ASN A 92 21.77 -39.21 -4.75
CA ASN A 92 22.58 -39.71 -3.62
C ASN A 92 21.70 -39.88 -2.38
N LEU A 93 21.31 -41.13 -2.11
CA LEU A 93 20.17 -41.53 -1.27
C LEU A 93 20.52 -41.90 0.18
N MET A 94 21.73 -41.64 0.69
CA MET A 94 22.17 -42.25 1.97
C MET A 94 22.62 -41.33 3.10
N LYS A 95 22.42 -40.00 3.04
CA LYS A 95 22.79 -39.09 4.16
C LYS A 95 21.68 -38.14 4.64
N GLN A 96 20.42 -38.43 4.31
CA GLN A 96 19.34 -37.43 4.36
C GLN A 96 18.31 -37.61 5.48
N TYR A 97 18.37 -38.69 6.27
CA TYR A 97 17.33 -38.98 7.28
C TYR A 97 17.44 -38.17 8.58
N LYS A 98 18.65 -37.66 8.94
CA LYS A 98 18.84 -36.87 10.18
C LYS A 98 18.70 -35.36 10.00
N ILE A 99 18.81 -34.86 8.76
CA ILE A 99 18.68 -33.42 8.43
C ILE A 99 17.22 -33.07 8.14
N SER A 100 16.42 -34.01 7.64
CA SER A 100 15.00 -33.80 7.37
C SER A 100 14.18 -33.56 8.64
N GLU A 101 14.47 -34.22 9.76
CA GLU A 101 13.75 -34.01 11.04
C GLU A 101 14.03 -32.64 11.69
N ILE A 102 15.26 -32.13 11.59
CA ILE A 102 15.61 -30.79 12.08
C ILE A 102 15.02 -29.71 11.15
N ALA A 103 15.03 -29.95 9.83
CA ALA A 103 14.41 -29.08 8.84
C ALA A 103 12.87 -29.05 8.98
N THR A 104 12.20 -30.16 9.27
CA THR A 104 10.76 -30.20 9.48
C THR A 104 10.34 -29.55 10.81
N LEU A 105 11.10 -29.75 11.89
CA LEU A 105 10.79 -29.13 13.19
C LEU A 105 11.00 -27.60 13.16
N SER A 106 12.08 -27.14 12.52
CA SER A 106 12.37 -25.71 12.32
C SER A 106 11.38 -25.04 11.37
N THR A 107 10.94 -25.70 10.30
CA THR A 107 9.91 -25.16 9.39
C THR A 107 8.52 -25.11 10.03
N PHE A 108 8.17 -26.07 10.89
CA PHE A 108 6.89 -26.06 11.62
C PHE A 108 6.82 -24.91 12.64
N ALA A 109 7.86 -24.73 13.47
CA ALA A 109 7.93 -23.63 14.44
C ALA A 109 8.02 -22.24 13.76
N CYS A 110 8.72 -22.15 12.64
CA CYS A 110 8.86 -20.92 11.85
C CYS A 110 7.51 -20.43 11.28
N ASN A 111 6.67 -21.36 10.81
CA ASN A 111 5.37 -21.03 10.21
C ASN A 111 4.32 -20.53 11.24
N ASP A 112 4.40 -20.95 12.50
CA ASP A 112 3.53 -20.42 13.56
C ASP A 112 3.93 -19.00 13.97
N VAL A 113 5.23 -18.70 14.03
CA VAL A 113 5.74 -17.35 14.29
C VAL A 113 5.31 -16.38 13.20
N PHE A 114 5.38 -16.77 11.92
CA PHE A 114 4.94 -15.90 10.83
C PHE A 114 3.45 -15.52 10.90
N ARG A 115 2.60 -16.40 11.45
CA ARG A 115 1.17 -16.13 11.64
C ARG A 115 0.88 -15.17 12.80
N LEU A 116 1.83 -14.94 13.69
CA LEU A 116 1.70 -14.00 14.80
C LEU A 116 1.77 -12.55 14.31
N TYR A 117 2.62 -12.23 13.33
CA TYR A 117 2.83 -10.85 12.89
C TYR A 117 1.56 -10.15 12.38
N PRO A 118 0.74 -10.74 11.47
CA PRO A 118 -0.50 -10.08 11.05
C PRO A 118 -1.49 -9.86 12.21
N LYS A 119 -1.49 -10.74 13.22
CA LYS A 119 -2.37 -10.61 14.40
C LYS A 119 -1.93 -9.47 15.32
N LEU A 120 -0.63 -9.36 15.59
CA LEU A 120 -0.07 -8.24 16.36
C LEU A 120 -0.26 -6.91 15.62
N ALA A 121 -0.06 -6.90 14.31
CA ALA A 121 -0.31 -5.72 13.47
C ALA A 121 -1.81 -5.33 13.44
N PHE A 122 -2.72 -6.32 13.49
CA PHE A 122 -4.15 -6.05 13.65
C PHE A 122 -4.47 -5.43 15.01
N LEU A 123 -3.92 -5.96 16.11
CA LEU A 123 -4.07 -5.36 17.44
C LEU A 123 -3.55 -3.92 17.45
N ALA A 124 -2.37 -3.68 16.88
CA ALA A 124 -1.78 -2.36 16.73
C ALA A 124 -2.70 -1.39 15.95
N THR A 125 -3.30 -1.89 14.86
CA THR A 125 -4.26 -1.13 14.05
C THR A 125 -5.50 -0.74 14.85
N LEU A 126 -6.02 -1.65 15.69
CA LEU A 126 -7.15 -1.35 16.58
C LEU A 126 -6.77 -0.30 17.62
N LEU A 127 -5.58 -0.40 18.24
CA LEU A 127 -5.09 0.58 19.20
C LEU A 127 -5.01 1.97 18.57
N ILE A 128 -4.44 2.09 17.36
CA ILE A 128 -4.41 3.35 16.62
C ILE A 128 -5.84 3.84 16.31
N ALA A 129 -6.73 2.96 15.88
CA ALA A 129 -8.10 3.34 15.51
C ALA A 129 -8.94 3.83 16.71
N ILE A 130 -8.72 3.34 17.93
CA ILE A 130 -9.48 3.73 19.14
C ILE A 130 -8.78 4.81 19.98
N SER A 131 -7.52 5.14 19.66
CA SER A 131 -6.72 6.04 20.49
C SER A 131 -7.29 7.44 20.72
N PRO A 132 -8.16 8.04 19.87
CA PRO A 132 -8.80 9.31 20.20
C PRO A 132 -9.61 9.29 21.50
N ILE A 133 -10.11 8.11 21.92
CA ILE A 133 -10.85 7.94 23.18
C ILE A 133 -9.94 8.19 24.40
N ALA A 134 -8.63 7.95 24.26
CA ALA A 134 -7.64 8.12 25.33
C ALA A 134 -7.09 9.55 25.44
N GLY A 135 -7.46 10.46 24.54
CA GLY A 135 -7.02 11.86 24.56
C GLY A 135 -6.81 12.46 23.18
N HIS A 136 -7.02 13.77 23.07
CA HIS A 136 -7.01 14.51 21.81
C HIS A 136 -5.88 15.55 21.76
N ASN A 137 -4.63 15.08 21.78
CA ASN A 137 -3.42 15.92 21.64
C ASN A 137 -2.80 15.73 20.25
N PRO A 138 -3.36 16.35 19.20
CA PRO A 138 -2.95 16.11 17.82
C PRO A 138 -1.68 16.89 17.46
N VAL A 139 -0.66 16.19 16.97
CA VAL A 139 0.56 16.79 16.41
C VAL A 139 0.58 16.54 14.91
N MET A 140 0.38 17.62 14.15
CA MET A 140 0.21 17.58 12.69
C MET A 140 1.56 17.70 11.97
N ASN A 141 2.40 16.67 12.03
CA ASN A 141 3.65 16.57 11.28
C ASN A 141 3.46 15.88 9.91
N ASN A 142 4.46 15.99 9.04
CA ASN A 142 4.46 15.34 7.73
C ASN A 142 4.89 13.84 7.88
N TYR A 143 4.50 12.99 6.92
CA TYR A 143 4.75 11.53 6.89
C TYR A 143 4.00 10.67 7.90
N ILE A 144 4.29 10.79 9.19
CA ILE A 144 3.67 9.97 10.26
C ILE A 144 3.05 10.92 11.28
N PRO A 145 1.78 11.33 11.09
CA PRO A 145 1.10 12.24 12.00
C PRO A 145 0.89 11.57 13.36
N MET A 146 1.10 12.32 14.45
CA MET A 146 1.11 11.78 15.81
C MET A 146 -0.10 12.25 16.62
N LEU A 147 -0.66 11.35 17.42
CA LEU A 147 -1.59 11.69 18.50
C LEU A 147 -0.88 11.39 19.82
N GLU A 148 -0.66 12.42 20.63
CA GLU A 148 0.13 12.31 21.87
C GLU A 148 -0.71 11.70 22.99
N ASN A 149 -0.88 10.39 22.92
CA ASN A 149 -1.38 9.56 24.01
C ASN A 149 -0.76 8.16 23.95
N ILE A 150 -0.74 7.48 25.10
CA ILE A 150 -0.06 6.18 25.25
C ILE A 150 -0.66 5.10 24.34
N VAL A 151 -1.96 5.16 24.06
CA VAL A 151 -2.65 4.16 23.23
C VAL A 151 -2.21 4.28 21.77
N PHE A 152 -2.13 5.50 21.25
CA PHE A 152 -1.65 5.76 19.89
C PHE A 152 -0.17 5.42 19.75
N ILE A 153 0.68 5.91 20.66
CA ILE A 153 2.13 5.64 20.62
C ILE A 153 2.39 4.14 20.74
N GLY A 154 1.74 3.46 21.70
CA GLY A 154 1.84 2.01 21.86
C GLY A 154 1.38 1.24 20.62
N GLY A 155 0.27 1.67 20.00
CA GLY A 155 -0.20 1.09 18.74
C GLY A 155 0.78 1.29 17.58
N LEU A 156 1.29 2.51 17.39
CA LEU A 156 2.25 2.83 16.33
C LEU A 156 3.56 2.06 16.52
N SER A 157 4.10 2.04 17.74
CA SER A 157 5.32 1.29 18.08
C SER A 157 5.12 -0.21 17.89
N LEU A 158 3.99 -0.77 18.34
CA LEU A 158 3.68 -2.19 18.14
C LEU A 158 3.62 -2.53 16.65
N PHE A 159 2.95 -1.72 15.82
CA PHE A 159 2.88 -1.94 14.38
C PHE A 159 4.28 -1.90 13.74
N GLY A 160 5.06 -0.85 14.03
CA GLY A 160 6.39 -0.66 13.49
C GLY A 160 7.35 -1.80 13.84
N VAL A 161 7.43 -2.17 15.13
CA VAL A 161 8.29 -3.28 15.60
C VAL A 161 7.83 -4.62 15.04
N THR A 162 6.52 -4.89 15.01
CA THR A 162 5.97 -6.11 14.43
C THR A 162 6.39 -6.26 12.97
N LEU A 163 6.28 -5.18 12.19
CA LEU A 163 6.63 -5.20 10.78
C LEU A 163 8.15 -5.28 10.56
N LEU A 164 8.95 -4.65 11.42
CA LEU A 164 10.42 -4.74 11.37
C LEU A 164 10.90 -6.16 11.64
N LEU A 165 10.37 -6.80 12.68
CA LEU A 165 10.67 -8.19 13.00
C LEU A 165 10.22 -9.12 11.88
N TYR A 166 9.04 -8.88 11.29
CA TYR A 166 8.58 -9.64 10.12
C TYR A 166 9.55 -9.48 8.93
N ALA A 167 9.98 -8.25 8.62
CA ALA A 167 10.93 -7.98 7.54
C ALA A 167 12.27 -8.71 7.75
N ILE A 168 12.83 -8.67 8.97
CA ILE A 168 14.07 -9.38 9.33
C ILE A 168 13.90 -10.90 9.17
N ASN A 169 12.76 -11.45 9.61
CA ASN A 169 12.50 -12.88 9.47
C ASN A 169 12.36 -13.30 8.00
N ILE A 170 11.67 -12.51 7.16
CA ILE A 170 11.62 -12.78 5.72
C ILE A 170 13.03 -12.74 5.11
N LEU A 171 13.85 -11.75 5.48
CA LEU A 171 15.22 -11.62 4.99
C LEU A 171 16.10 -12.83 5.37
N TYR A 172 15.91 -13.38 6.57
CA TYR A 172 16.63 -14.56 7.03
C TYR A 172 16.35 -15.80 6.17
N PHE A 173 15.10 -15.98 5.73
CA PHE A 173 14.68 -17.11 4.87
C PHE A 173 14.68 -16.78 3.37
N PHE A 174 15.18 -15.61 2.99
CA PHE A 174 15.13 -15.11 1.63
C PHE A 174 15.95 -15.96 0.66
N ASP A 175 15.43 -16.18 -0.55
CA ASP A 175 16.14 -16.85 -1.62
C ASP A 175 17.09 -15.90 -2.38
N TRP A 176 18.36 -15.93 -1.95
CA TRP A 176 19.46 -15.15 -2.54
C TRP A 176 19.90 -15.62 -3.94
N THR A 177 19.41 -16.77 -4.44
CA THR A 177 19.90 -17.35 -5.70
C THR A 177 19.32 -16.68 -6.94
N ASN A 178 18.19 -15.98 -6.84
CA ASN A 178 17.44 -15.45 -7.98
C ASN A 178 17.12 -13.95 -7.87
N LEU A 179 18.16 -13.11 -7.73
CA LEU A 179 18.01 -11.65 -7.69
C LEU A 179 17.57 -11.03 -9.02
N ASN A 180 17.65 -11.78 -10.13
CA ASN A 180 17.16 -11.34 -11.45
C ASN A 180 15.63 -11.44 -11.58
N SER A 181 14.93 -11.95 -10.56
CA SER A 181 13.47 -11.96 -10.48
C SER A 181 12.94 -10.59 -10.02
N LEU A 182 11.95 -10.06 -10.75
CA LEU A 182 11.23 -8.84 -10.36
C LEU A 182 10.65 -8.95 -8.95
N VAL A 183 10.13 -10.12 -8.57
CA VAL A 183 9.53 -10.34 -7.26
C VAL A 183 10.60 -10.31 -6.18
N ASN A 184 11.67 -11.10 -6.33
CA ASN A 184 12.70 -11.24 -5.31
C ASN A 184 13.41 -9.91 -5.08
N PHE A 185 13.76 -9.19 -6.15
CA PHE A 185 14.36 -7.89 -6.00
C PHE A 185 13.41 -6.85 -5.37
N THR A 186 12.12 -6.88 -5.70
CA THR A 186 11.12 -6.01 -5.03
C THR A 186 11.05 -6.30 -3.53
N VAL A 187 10.98 -7.57 -3.13
CA VAL A 187 10.95 -7.97 -1.72
C VAL A 187 12.21 -7.52 -1.00
N LEU A 188 13.39 -7.83 -1.55
CA LEU A 188 14.67 -7.47 -0.95
C LEU A 188 14.82 -5.95 -0.80
N SER A 189 14.62 -5.20 -1.89
CA SER A 189 14.78 -3.74 -1.91
C SER A 189 13.83 -3.05 -0.94
N THR A 190 12.56 -3.47 -0.86
CA THR A 190 11.60 -2.87 0.07
C THR A 190 11.88 -3.22 1.54
N ILE A 191 12.36 -4.44 1.84
CA ILE A 191 12.81 -4.80 3.19
C ILE A 191 14.02 -3.97 3.60
N ILE A 192 15.03 -3.84 2.73
CA ILE A 192 16.24 -3.05 3.02
C ILE A 192 15.87 -1.58 3.25
N MET A 193 15.07 -0.97 2.37
CA MET A 193 14.61 0.41 2.57
C MET A 193 13.80 0.56 3.86
N PHE A 194 13.00 -0.44 4.24
CA PHE A 194 12.20 -0.38 5.45
C PHE A 194 13.08 -0.43 6.71
N ILE A 195 14.07 -1.33 6.74
CA ILE A 195 15.06 -1.39 7.83
C ILE A 195 15.84 -0.07 7.91
N LEU A 196 16.29 0.46 6.77
CA LEU A 196 16.98 1.75 6.71
C LEU A 196 16.10 2.92 7.15
N SER A 197 14.77 2.84 7.01
CA SER A 197 13.89 3.88 7.55
C SER A 197 13.95 3.97 9.08
N PHE A 198 14.09 2.82 9.77
CA PHE A 198 14.34 2.80 11.22
C PHE A 198 15.72 3.34 11.57
N VAL A 199 16.73 3.08 10.75
CA VAL A 199 18.06 3.70 10.91
C VAL A 199 17.95 5.22 10.79
N CYS A 200 17.24 5.73 9.79
CA CYS A 200 16.97 7.16 9.62
C CYS A 200 16.22 7.77 10.83
N PHE A 201 15.21 7.08 11.36
CA PHE A 201 14.49 7.53 12.56
C PHE A 201 15.40 7.53 13.79
N GLY A 202 16.22 6.50 13.98
CA GLY A 202 17.19 6.43 15.07
C GLY A 202 18.29 7.50 14.98
N TRP A 203 18.78 7.79 13.77
CA TRP A 203 19.76 8.85 13.54
C TRP A 203 19.14 10.22 13.83
N SER A 204 17.92 10.46 13.33
CA SER A 204 17.18 11.70 13.61
C SER A 204 16.91 11.87 15.10
N TYR A 205 16.52 10.79 15.79
CA TYR A 205 16.33 10.78 17.25
C TYR A 205 17.60 11.16 17.99
N ASN A 206 18.74 10.54 17.67
CA ASN A 206 20.01 10.83 18.32
C ASN A 206 20.45 12.29 18.12
N GLY A 207 20.29 12.82 16.90
CA GLY A 207 20.51 14.23 16.63
C GLY A 207 19.63 15.13 17.49
N LEU A 208 18.31 14.87 17.54
CA LEU A 208 17.36 15.63 18.35
C LEU A 208 17.67 15.58 19.84
N GLN A 209 18.09 14.43 20.39
CA GLN A 209 18.45 14.32 21.81
C GLN A 209 19.61 15.25 22.19
N ASN A 210 20.61 15.38 21.31
CA ASN A 210 21.73 16.30 21.55
C ASN A 210 21.27 17.76 21.53
N ILE A 211 20.31 18.11 20.68
CA ILE A 211 19.83 19.49 20.52
C ILE A 211 18.90 19.91 21.65
N ILE A 212 18.00 19.02 22.09
CA ILE A 212 17.03 19.32 23.17
C ILE A 212 17.75 19.71 24.47
N GLN A 213 18.97 19.23 24.70
CA GLN A 213 19.79 19.63 25.84
C GLN A 213 20.27 21.09 25.78
N ILE A 214 20.33 21.66 24.58
CA ILE A 214 20.83 23.02 24.32
C ILE A 214 19.67 24.01 24.18
N ILE A 215 18.62 23.63 23.43
CA ILE A 215 17.51 24.52 23.08
C ILE A 215 16.19 23.74 23.23
N PRO A 216 15.16 24.29 23.90
CA PRO A 216 13.85 23.67 23.96
C PRO A 216 13.22 23.62 22.55
N ILE A 217 12.76 22.43 22.15
CA ILE A 217 12.13 22.20 20.85
C ILE A 217 10.62 21.99 21.04
N GLU A 218 9.80 22.69 20.26
CA GLU A 218 8.35 22.45 20.19
C GLU A 218 8.03 21.05 19.65
N ILE A 219 6.98 20.42 20.18
CA ILE A 219 6.66 19.02 19.89
C ILE A 219 6.32 18.79 18.41
N GLU A 220 5.73 19.78 17.74
CA GLU A 220 5.43 19.77 16.31
C GLU A 220 6.71 19.66 15.49
N PHE A 221 7.73 20.44 15.84
CA PHE A 221 9.01 20.45 15.15
C PHE A 221 9.80 19.18 15.44
N TYR A 222 9.74 18.69 16.69
CA TYR A 222 10.36 17.43 17.09
C TYR A 222 9.90 16.27 16.20
N TYR A 223 8.58 16.04 16.10
CA TYR A 223 8.06 14.95 15.28
C TYR A 223 8.20 15.20 13.78
N GLU A 224 8.20 16.45 13.34
CA GLU A 224 8.49 16.77 11.94
C GLU A 224 9.91 16.35 11.55
N LEU A 225 10.92 16.72 12.33
CA LEU A 225 12.32 16.34 12.07
C LEU A 225 12.56 14.85 12.27
N LEU A 226 12.01 14.25 13.33
CA LEU A 226 12.18 12.83 13.64
C LEU A 226 11.78 11.94 12.47
N PHE A 227 10.63 12.23 11.85
CA PHE A 227 10.07 11.40 10.78
C PHE A 227 10.44 11.87 9.37
N TRP A 228 11.09 13.02 9.20
CA TRP A 228 11.36 13.60 7.88
C TRP A 228 12.16 12.66 6.98
N SER A 229 13.31 12.21 7.46
CA SER A 229 14.28 11.43 6.69
C SER A 229 13.77 10.02 6.36
N GLY A 230 13.31 9.27 7.38
CA GLY A 230 12.74 7.93 7.16
C GLY A 230 11.40 7.98 6.43
N GLY A 231 10.62 9.05 6.59
CA GLY A 231 9.37 9.28 5.88
C GLY A 231 9.56 9.45 4.37
N HIS A 232 10.64 10.11 3.94
CA HIS A 232 11.04 10.15 2.53
C HIS A 232 11.34 8.75 1.98
N LEU A 233 12.08 7.95 2.74
CA LEU A 233 12.41 6.58 2.35
C LEU A 233 11.15 5.68 2.26
N LEU A 234 10.16 5.88 3.14
CA LEU A 234 8.85 5.23 3.04
C LEU A 234 8.14 5.54 1.70
N GLN A 235 8.27 6.75 1.16
CA GLN A 235 7.69 7.06 -0.15
C GLN A 235 8.35 6.26 -1.28
N PHE A 236 9.67 6.05 -1.21
CA PHE A 236 10.38 5.21 -2.20
C PHE A 236 9.97 3.73 -2.09
N ILE A 237 9.63 3.23 -0.91
CA ILE A 237 9.01 1.91 -0.76
C ILE A 237 7.66 1.86 -1.49
N TYR A 238 6.84 2.90 -1.35
CA TYR A 238 5.54 2.96 -2.02
C TYR A 238 5.65 3.04 -3.54
N THR A 239 6.60 3.80 -4.09
CA THR A 239 6.87 3.82 -5.53
C THR A 239 7.50 2.53 -6.04
N GLN A 240 8.32 1.85 -5.22
CA GLN A 240 8.88 0.53 -5.54
C GLN A 240 7.77 -0.51 -5.73
N ILE A 241 6.82 -0.54 -4.78
CA ILE A 241 5.65 -1.42 -4.85
C ILE A 241 4.74 -1.00 -6.01
N LEU A 242 4.54 0.30 -6.25
CA LEU A 242 3.76 0.78 -7.40
C LEU A 242 4.28 0.21 -8.72
N ILE A 243 5.59 0.35 -9.00
CA ILE A 243 6.21 -0.14 -10.22
C ILE A 243 5.97 -1.65 -10.36
N PHE A 244 6.24 -2.41 -9.30
CA PHE A 244 6.03 -3.85 -9.29
C PHE A 244 4.58 -4.24 -9.57
N ILE A 245 3.61 -3.54 -8.98
CA ILE A 245 2.18 -3.80 -9.15
C ILE A 245 1.72 -3.41 -10.55
N TRP A 246 2.13 -2.26 -11.08
CA TRP A 246 1.79 -1.84 -12.43
C TRP A 246 2.28 -2.85 -13.47
N VAL A 247 3.53 -3.30 -13.37
CA VAL A 247 4.06 -4.34 -14.26
C VAL A 247 3.28 -5.65 -14.10
N SER A 248 2.92 -6.03 -12.87
CA SER A 248 2.14 -7.25 -12.59
C SER A 248 0.73 -7.19 -13.18
N LEU A 249 0.03 -6.07 -13.01
CA LEU A 249 -1.30 -5.84 -13.60
C LEU A 249 -1.21 -5.76 -15.12
N PHE A 250 -0.19 -5.10 -15.66
CA PHE A 250 0.04 -4.99 -17.10
C PHE A 250 0.28 -6.35 -17.74
N ARG A 251 1.09 -7.22 -17.10
CA ARG A 251 1.32 -8.59 -17.55
C ARG A 251 0.02 -9.39 -17.66
N GLU A 252 -0.87 -9.26 -16.67
CA GLU A 252 -2.17 -9.92 -16.69
C GLU A 252 -3.12 -9.30 -17.75
N LEU A 253 -3.01 -7.98 -18.01
CA LEU A 253 -3.77 -7.30 -19.06
C LEU A 253 -3.38 -7.76 -20.48
N ILE A 254 -2.07 -7.87 -20.76
CA ILE A 254 -1.58 -8.33 -22.07
C ILE A 254 -1.63 -9.85 -22.21
N ALA A 255 -1.78 -10.58 -21.10
CA ALA A 255 -1.78 -12.04 -21.03
C ALA A 255 -0.58 -12.68 -21.74
N ARG A 256 0.59 -12.06 -21.58
CA ARG A 256 1.90 -12.46 -22.12
C ARG A 256 2.99 -12.08 -21.12
N GLU A 257 4.13 -12.76 -21.17
CA GLU A 257 5.32 -12.27 -20.47
C GLU A 257 5.80 -10.95 -21.09
N VAL A 258 6.28 -10.04 -20.25
CA VAL A 258 6.83 -8.77 -20.71
C VAL A 258 8.20 -9.00 -21.37
N LYS A 259 8.41 -8.45 -22.57
CA LYS A 259 9.69 -8.62 -23.29
C LYS A 259 10.82 -7.87 -22.59
N CYS A 260 10.52 -6.68 -22.10
CA CYS A 260 11.43 -5.76 -21.44
C CYS A 260 11.56 -6.05 -19.93
N GLN A 261 11.49 -7.31 -19.50
CA GLN A 261 11.64 -7.67 -18.08
C GLN A 261 12.90 -7.08 -17.44
N LYS A 262 14.04 -7.10 -18.15
CA LYS A 262 15.30 -6.51 -17.69
C LYS A 262 15.21 -4.99 -17.47
N PHE A 263 14.42 -4.30 -18.29
CA PHE A 263 14.19 -2.86 -18.14
C PHE A 263 13.37 -2.57 -16.88
N TYR A 264 12.29 -3.31 -16.63
CA TYR A 264 11.50 -3.15 -15.39
C TYR A 264 12.32 -3.50 -14.15
N LEU A 265 13.19 -4.51 -14.22
CA LEU A 265 14.12 -4.82 -13.14
C LEU A 265 15.12 -3.67 -12.92
N PHE A 266 15.68 -3.12 -14.00
CA PHE A 266 16.52 -1.92 -13.93
C PHE A 266 15.81 -0.74 -13.25
N LEU A 267 14.53 -0.49 -13.55
CA LEU A 267 13.76 0.57 -12.89
C LEU A 267 13.58 0.34 -11.40
N LEU A 268 13.40 -0.91 -10.97
CA LEU A 268 13.37 -1.25 -9.54
C LEU A 268 14.74 -0.99 -8.90
N TYR A 269 15.85 -1.33 -9.55
CA TYR A 269 17.20 -1.00 -9.06
C TYR A 269 17.41 0.52 -8.97
N LEU A 270 16.99 1.25 -10.00
CA LEU A 270 17.10 2.70 -10.06
C LEU A 270 16.36 3.37 -8.91
N ASN A 271 15.10 3.00 -8.69
CA ASN A 271 14.29 3.57 -7.59
C ASN A 271 14.83 3.18 -6.22
N PHE A 272 15.36 1.95 -6.06
CA PHE A 272 16.05 1.52 -4.85
C PHE A 272 17.27 2.41 -4.56
N ILE A 273 18.15 2.61 -5.55
CA ILE A 273 19.33 3.48 -5.40
C ILE A 273 18.91 4.91 -5.03
N PHE A 274 17.90 5.48 -5.71
CA PHE A 274 17.38 6.79 -5.35
C PHE A 274 16.86 6.84 -3.91
N GLY A 275 16.19 5.79 -3.43
CA GLY A 275 15.81 5.67 -2.02
C GLY A 275 17.03 5.69 -1.09
N ILE A 276 18.08 4.93 -1.37
CA ILE A 276 19.30 4.90 -0.54
C ILE A 276 19.97 6.27 -0.44
N LEU A 277 19.87 7.12 -1.47
CA LEU A 277 20.44 8.47 -1.43
C LEU A 277 19.87 9.35 -0.30
N THR A 278 18.72 9.00 0.29
CA THR A 278 18.16 9.68 1.46
C THR A 278 19.11 9.68 2.67
N LEU A 279 19.99 8.69 2.79
CA LEU A 279 20.96 8.59 3.89
C LEU A 279 21.99 9.74 3.86
N PHE A 280 22.32 10.26 2.69
CA PHE A 280 23.29 11.34 2.55
C PHE A 280 22.82 12.66 3.18
N GLY A 281 21.52 12.82 3.39
CA GLY A 281 20.97 13.97 4.12
C GLY A 281 21.55 14.08 5.54
N HIS A 282 21.66 12.96 6.25
CA HIS A 282 22.26 12.90 7.59
C HIS A 282 23.79 12.98 7.59
N ILE A 283 24.44 12.64 6.48
CA ILE A 283 25.90 12.69 6.36
C ILE A 283 26.37 14.13 6.12
N PHE A 284 25.64 14.89 5.30
CA PHE A 284 26.08 16.20 4.83
C PHE A 284 25.42 17.39 5.53
N TYR A 285 24.26 17.20 6.18
CA TYR A 285 23.52 18.29 6.78
C TYR A 285 23.18 18.00 8.24
N ASP A 286 23.27 19.04 9.07
CA ASP A 286 22.77 18.99 10.44
C ASP A 286 21.24 19.05 10.41
N ILE A 287 20.59 18.30 11.29
CA ILE A 287 19.13 18.21 11.37
C ILE A 287 18.45 19.54 11.73
N ILE A 288 19.16 20.47 12.39
CA ILE A 288 18.63 21.82 12.67
C ILE A 288 18.67 22.75 11.45
N ASP A 289 19.54 22.47 10.49
CA ASP A 289 19.72 23.34 9.33
C ASP A 289 18.49 23.24 8.41
N GLY A 290 18.02 24.39 7.92
CA GLY A 290 17.02 24.44 6.86
C GLY A 290 17.45 23.65 5.62
N ALA A 291 18.76 23.58 5.35
CA ALA A 291 19.33 22.79 4.26
C ALA A 291 18.99 21.29 4.36
N PHE A 292 18.86 20.73 5.56
CA PHE A 292 18.45 19.34 5.76
C PHE A 292 17.07 19.10 5.13
N LYS A 293 16.07 19.90 5.48
CA LYS A 293 14.72 19.76 4.90
C LYS A 293 14.69 20.05 3.41
N VAL A 294 15.47 21.04 2.95
CA VAL A 294 15.58 21.38 1.52
C VAL A 294 16.18 20.24 0.71
N PHE A 295 17.22 19.56 1.22
CA PHE A 295 17.82 18.39 0.58
C PHE A 295 16.76 17.32 0.30
N TYR A 296 16.03 16.89 1.34
CA TYR A 296 15.01 15.86 1.20
C TYR A 296 13.85 16.29 0.28
N THR A 297 13.43 17.55 0.38
CA THR A 297 12.39 18.12 -0.49
C THR A 297 12.81 18.06 -1.97
N ASN A 298 14.04 18.49 -2.28
CA ASN A 298 14.59 18.43 -3.63
C ASN A 298 14.81 16.99 -4.10
N HIS A 299 15.29 16.12 -3.22
CA HIS A 299 15.47 14.69 -3.48
C HIS A 299 14.15 14.04 -3.92
N MET A 300 13.06 14.27 -3.19
CA MET A 300 11.74 13.77 -3.57
C MET A 300 11.24 14.39 -4.88
N LYS A 301 11.36 15.72 -5.00
CA LYS A 301 10.89 16.47 -6.18
C LYS A 301 11.52 15.96 -7.47
N TYR A 302 12.83 15.71 -7.46
CA TYR A 302 13.56 15.34 -8.66
C TYR A 302 13.63 13.84 -8.89
N LEU A 303 13.70 13.00 -7.85
CA LEU A 303 13.94 11.56 -8.02
C LEU A 303 12.69 10.70 -7.84
N GLY A 304 11.73 11.12 -7.01
CA GLY A 304 10.59 10.29 -6.61
C GLY A 304 9.67 9.87 -7.77
N GLY A 305 9.61 10.67 -8.84
CA GLY A 305 8.78 10.41 -10.01
C GLY A 305 9.46 9.69 -11.17
N ILE A 306 10.81 9.65 -11.22
CA ILE A 306 11.56 9.23 -12.43
C ILE A 306 11.25 7.77 -12.79
N ALA A 307 11.46 6.84 -11.87
CA ALA A 307 11.30 5.41 -12.15
C ALA A 307 9.85 5.01 -12.47
N PRO A 308 8.81 5.49 -11.74
CA PRO A 308 7.42 5.25 -12.13
C PRO A 308 7.06 5.80 -13.51
N VAL A 309 7.52 7.00 -13.87
CA VAL A 309 7.23 7.58 -15.20
C VAL A 309 7.91 6.78 -16.31
N LEU A 310 9.17 6.36 -16.13
CA LEU A 310 9.86 5.48 -17.07
C LEU A 310 9.17 4.10 -17.20
N CYS A 311 8.56 3.59 -16.12
CA CYS A 311 7.75 2.38 -16.18
C CYS A 311 6.57 2.53 -17.14
N LEU A 312 5.88 3.68 -17.12
CA LEU A 312 4.77 3.96 -18.03
C LEU A 312 5.22 4.03 -19.50
N ILE A 313 6.38 4.62 -19.75
CA ILE A 313 6.98 4.66 -21.10
C ILE A 313 7.26 3.23 -21.58
N GLY A 314 7.88 2.40 -20.73
CA GLY A 314 8.13 0.99 -21.04
C GLY A 314 6.85 0.21 -21.34
N MET A 315 5.79 0.41 -20.53
CA MET A 315 4.48 -0.21 -20.75
C MET A 315 3.85 0.26 -22.07
N GLY A 316 3.99 1.53 -22.42
CA GLY A 316 3.51 2.09 -23.69
C GLY A 316 4.20 1.45 -24.90
N VAL A 317 5.53 1.33 -24.85
CA VAL A 317 6.31 0.65 -25.90
C VAL A 317 5.89 -0.81 -26.05
N GLU A 318 5.77 -1.55 -24.94
CA GLU A 318 5.30 -2.94 -24.94
C GLU A 318 3.90 -3.09 -25.52
N LEU A 319 3.00 -2.15 -25.24
CA LEU A 319 1.66 -2.15 -25.80
C LEU A 319 1.70 -2.02 -27.33
N VAL A 320 2.58 -1.18 -27.89
CA VAL A 320 2.80 -1.09 -29.34
C VAL A 320 3.28 -2.42 -29.90
N TRP A 321 4.24 -3.09 -29.25
CA TRP A 321 4.71 -4.42 -29.67
C TRP A 321 3.60 -5.49 -29.66
N VAL A 322 2.69 -5.43 -28.69
CA VAL A 322 1.54 -6.34 -28.61
C VAL A 322 0.60 -6.16 -29.82
N PHE A 323 0.40 -4.93 -30.29
CA PHE A 323 -0.43 -4.66 -31.47
C PHE A 323 0.29 -4.97 -32.81
N VAL A 324 1.61 -4.81 -32.86
CA VAL A 324 2.41 -5.04 -34.08
C VAL A 324 2.69 -6.53 -34.31
N ILE A 325 2.78 -7.35 -33.26
CA ILE A 325 3.09 -8.79 -33.37
C ILE A 325 1.79 -9.59 -33.26
N PRO A 326 1.27 -10.15 -34.38
CA PRO A 326 0.02 -10.91 -34.39
C PRO A 326 0.07 -12.08 -33.42
N ARG A 327 -1.07 -12.42 -32.86
CA ARG A 327 -1.26 -13.56 -31.96
C ARG A 327 -1.69 -14.76 -32.81
N ASP A 328 -1.10 -15.93 -32.60
CA ASP A 328 -1.78 -17.18 -32.89
C ASP A 328 -2.91 -17.33 -31.86
N ASP A 329 -4.15 -17.29 -32.32
CA ASP A 329 -5.33 -17.12 -31.47
C ASP A 329 -5.58 -18.28 -30.49
N THR A 330 -6.11 -17.93 -29.30
CA THR A 330 -7.00 -18.74 -28.42
C THR A 330 -7.20 -18.11 -27.02
N VAL A 331 -6.48 -17.05 -26.65
CA VAL A 331 -6.58 -16.44 -25.30
C VAL A 331 -6.94 -14.96 -25.36
N THR A 332 -8.24 -14.64 -25.42
CA THR A 332 -8.78 -13.28 -25.29
C THR A 332 -9.05 -12.93 -23.83
N ILE A 333 -7.99 -12.68 -23.05
CA ILE A 333 -8.15 -12.10 -21.70
C ILE A 333 -7.99 -10.59 -21.83
N ASN A 334 -9.09 -9.90 -22.11
CA ASN A 334 -9.21 -8.44 -21.95
C ASN A 334 -9.98 -8.19 -20.64
N ASP A 335 -9.31 -8.33 -19.49
CA ASP A 335 -9.93 -8.06 -18.19
C ASP A 335 -10.16 -6.55 -18.06
N ARG A 336 -11.39 -6.14 -18.34
CA ARG A 336 -11.81 -4.73 -18.36
C ARG A 336 -11.51 -4.02 -17.05
N VAL A 337 -11.52 -4.74 -15.92
CA VAL A 337 -11.24 -4.14 -14.62
C VAL A 337 -9.75 -3.94 -14.40
N ILE A 338 -8.89 -4.87 -14.80
CA ILE A 338 -7.44 -4.65 -14.72
C ILE A 338 -7.07 -3.40 -15.53
N LYS A 339 -7.67 -3.26 -16.73
CA LYS A 339 -7.54 -2.05 -17.54
C LYS A 339 -8.02 -0.80 -16.78
N THR A 340 -9.21 -0.83 -16.17
CA THR A 340 -9.76 0.28 -15.40
C THR A 340 -8.88 0.66 -14.21
N ILE A 341 -8.39 -0.32 -13.45
CA ILE A 341 -7.52 -0.11 -12.27
C ILE A 341 -6.22 0.56 -12.71
N LEU A 342 -5.57 0.04 -13.75
CA LEU A 342 -4.36 0.64 -14.30
C LEU A 342 -4.59 2.08 -14.74
N LEU A 343 -5.64 2.32 -15.54
CA LEU A 343 -5.95 3.67 -16.03
C LEU A 343 -6.22 4.64 -14.88
N CYS A 344 -7.07 4.26 -13.93
CA CYS A 344 -7.39 5.08 -12.76
C CYS A 344 -6.16 5.40 -11.90
N SER A 345 -5.33 4.38 -11.63
CA SER A 345 -4.09 4.54 -10.87
C SER A 345 -3.11 5.48 -11.56
N ILE A 346 -2.88 5.27 -12.86
CA ILE A 346 -1.96 6.09 -13.68
C ILE A 346 -2.45 7.54 -13.75
N THR A 347 -3.74 7.75 -14.00
CA THR A 347 -4.32 9.09 -14.09
C THR A 347 -4.13 9.88 -12.79
N LEU A 348 -4.46 9.30 -11.63
CA LEU A 348 -4.28 10.00 -10.35
C LEU A 348 -2.81 10.22 -10.00
N PHE A 349 -1.95 9.21 -10.25
CA PHE A 349 -0.52 9.34 -9.98
C PHE A 349 0.12 10.46 -10.81
N LEU A 350 -0.19 10.52 -12.11
CA LEU A 350 0.30 11.60 -12.99
C LEU A 350 -0.28 12.96 -12.60
N LEU A 351 -1.57 13.04 -12.25
CA LEU A 351 -2.18 14.28 -11.77
C LEU A 351 -1.46 14.79 -10.51
N GLY A 352 -1.18 13.90 -9.54
CA GLY A 352 -0.39 14.22 -8.36
C GLY A 352 1.01 14.71 -8.73
N GLY A 353 1.73 13.97 -9.58
CA GLY A 353 3.08 14.35 -10.03
C GLY A 353 3.15 15.71 -10.73
N LEU A 354 2.19 16.02 -11.60
CA LEU A 354 2.10 17.33 -12.28
C LEU A 354 1.89 18.48 -11.29
N ILE A 355 1.07 18.29 -10.25
CA ILE A 355 0.88 19.28 -9.20
C ILE A 355 2.19 19.45 -8.40
N ALA A 356 2.89 18.35 -8.08
CA ALA A 356 4.15 18.36 -7.32
C ALA A 356 5.20 19.32 -7.90
N MET A 357 5.34 19.31 -9.23
CA MET A 357 6.34 20.11 -9.94
C MET A 357 6.03 21.62 -9.88
N ASN A 358 4.77 21.99 -9.62
CA ASN A 358 4.26 23.35 -9.65
C ASN A 358 3.89 23.87 -8.24
N ILE A 359 4.24 23.16 -7.17
CA ILE A 359 3.98 23.63 -5.80
C ILE A 359 4.83 24.88 -5.51
N THR A 360 4.16 25.97 -5.14
CA THR A 360 4.76 27.18 -4.58
C THR A 360 4.16 27.47 -3.21
N GLY A 361 4.99 27.80 -2.22
CA GLY A 361 4.56 28.09 -0.85
C GLY A 361 4.07 26.88 -0.03
N ILE A 362 3.44 27.16 1.12
CA ILE A 362 2.99 26.15 2.10
C ILE A 362 1.45 26.14 2.17
N ASN A 363 0.82 25.92 1.01
CA ASN A 363 -0.64 25.98 0.85
C ASN A 363 -1.27 24.59 0.61
N VAL A 364 -2.57 24.56 0.34
CA VAL A 364 -3.34 23.32 0.09
C VAL A 364 -3.00 22.60 -1.22
N ALA A 365 -2.14 23.15 -2.09
CA ALA A 365 -1.60 22.41 -3.24
C ALA A 365 -0.69 21.25 -2.81
N ILE A 366 -0.05 21.35 -1.64
CA ILE A 366 0.72 20.24 -1.05
C ILE A 366 -0.19 19.03 -0.83
N PRO A 367 -1.34 19.15 -0.12
CA PRO A 367 -2.32 18.08 -0.06
C PRO A 367 -2.86 17.62 -1.40
N ALA A 368 -3.11 18.53 -2.34
CA ALA A 368 -3.58 18.14 -3.67
C ALA A 368 -2.61 17.14 -4.34
N HIS A 369 -1.31 17.44 -4.30
CA HIS A 369 -0.27 16.57 -4.84
C HIS A 369 -0.30 15.18 -4.20
N TYR A 370 -0.19 15.09 -2.87
CA TYR A 370 -0.09 13.78 -2.23
C TYR A 370 -1.41 13.01 -2.28
N HIS A 371 -2.58 13.66 -2.32
CA HIS A 371 -3.83 12.97 -2.61
C HIS A 371 -3.83 12.35 -4.02
N GLY A 372 -3.27 13.02 -5.03
CA GLY A 372 -3.08 12.43 -6.35
C GLY A 372 -2.14 11.24 -6.33
N SER A 373 -0.90 11.44 -5.86
CA SER A 373 0.14 10.40 -5.90
C SER A 373 -0.20 9.20 -5.00
N ILE A 374 -0.57 9.42 -3.74
CA ILE A 374 -0.83 8.35 -2.77
C ILE A 374 -2.11 7.58 -3.13
N VAL A 375 -3.16 8.26 -3.60
CA VAL A 375 -4.38 7.54 -4.02
C VAL A 375 -4.15 6.80 -5.33
N GLY A 376 -3.35 7.34 -6.26
CA GLY A 376 -2.87 6.61 -7.43
C GLY A 376 -2.16 5.31 -7.05
N ILE A 377 -1.26 5.35 -6.06
CA ILE A 377 -0.62 4.16 -5.50
C ILE A 377 -1.65 3.24 -4.83
N SER A 378 -2.58 3.80 -4.07
CA SER A 378 -3.61 3.03 -3.37
C SER A 378 -4.51 2.25 -4.33
N ILE A 379 -4.89 2.83 -5.48
CA ILE A 379 -5.67 2.13 -6.51
C ILE A 379 -4.86 0.97 -7.12
N ALA A 380 -3.55 1.13 -7.34
CA ALA A 380 -2.70 0.01 -7.76
C ALA A 380 -2.72 -1.11 -6.70
N CYS A 381 -2.54 -0.76 -5.42
CA CYS A 381 -2.62 -1.70 -4.29
C CYS A 381 -3.99 -2.40 -4.17
N MET A 382 -5.09 -1.71 -4.45
CA MET A 382 -6.42 -2.33 -4.58
C MET A 382 -6.45 -3.37 -5.71
N GLY A 383 -5.71 -3.12 -6.80
CA GLY A 383 -5.46 -4.09 -7.87
C GLY A 383 -4.75 -5.37 -7.42
N CYS A 384 -3.82 -5.31 -6.47
CA CYS A 384 -3.22 -6.51 -5.88
C CYS A 384 -4.25 -7.38 -5.16
N SER A 385 -5.16 -6.74 -4.41
CA SER A 385 -6.28 -7.45 -3.76
C SER A 385 -7.17 -8.13 -4.81
N TYR A 386 -7.39 -7.46 -5.94
CA TYR A 386 -8.11 -8.02 -7.07
C TYR A 386 -7.40 -9.22 -7.75
N LEU A 387 -6.07 -9.15 -7.96
CA LEU A 387 -5.30 -10.27 -8.50
C LEU A 387 -5.35 -11.51 -7.59
N GLY A 388 -5.30 -11.31 -6.26
CA GLY A 388 -5.48 -12.37 -5.28
C GLY A 388 -6.85 -13.07 -5.42
N ILE A 389 -7.93 -12.28 -5.54
CA ILE A 389 -9.29 -12.78 -5.76
C ILE A 389 -9.39 -13.55 -7.10
N GLY A 390 -8.83 -13.00 -8.18
CA GLY A 390 -8.91 -13.59 -9.51
C GLY A 390 -8.17 -14.94 -9.63
N ARG A 391 -7.05 -15.12 -8.92
CA ARG A 391 -6.35 -16.42 -8.83
C ARG A 391 -7.16 -17.46 -8.07
N TYR A 392 -7.74 -17.06 -6.93
CA TYR A 392 -8.62 -17.93 -6.14
C TYR A 392 -9.85 -18.40 -6.94
N GLN A 393 -10.50 -17.48 -7.65
CA GLN A 393 -11.68 -17.81 -8.46
C GLN A 393 -11.35 -18.71 -9.66
N ARG A 394 -10.23 -18.47 -10.35
CA ARG A 394 -9.73 -19.36 -11.44
C ARG A 394 -9.40 -20.77 -10.92
N HIS A 395 -8.87 -20.88 -9.70
CA HIS A 395 -8.61 -22.18 -9.06
C HIS A 395 -9.92 -22.93 -8.78
N CYS A 396 -10.92 -22.28 -8.20
CA CYS A 396 -12.24 -22.87 -7.98
C CYS A 396 -12.92 -23.30 -9.29
N GLU A 397 -12.80 -22.51 -10.37
CA GLU A 397 -13.34 -22.88 -11.67
C GLU A 397 -12.61 -24.07 -12.31
N ARG A 398 -11.29 -24.16 -12.17
CA ARG A 398 -10.51 -25.32 -12.64
C ARG A 398 -10.92 -26.59 -11.90
N LEU A 399 -11.06 -26.51 -10.57
CA LEU A 399 -11.57 -27.61 -9.75
C LEU A 399 -12.98 -28.01 -10.17
N LYS A 400 -13.87 -27.03 -10.40
CA LYS A 400 -15.21 -27.28 -10.94
C LYS A 400 -15.16 -28.00 -12.28
N ARG A 401 -14.34 -27.55 -13.24
CA ARG A 401 -14.23 -28.19 -14.57
C ARG A 401 -13.65 -29.59 -14.47
N ALA A 402 -12.62 -29.79 -13.66
CA ALA A 402 -12.02 -31.09 -13.40
C ALA A 402 -13.00 -32.05 -12.70
N TRP A 403 -13.86 -31.55 -11.82
CA TRP A 403 -14.92 -32.32 -11.20
C TRP A 403 -16.06 -32.64 -12.18
N GLN A 404 -16.51 -31.67 -12.98
CA GLN A 404 -17.53 -31.88 -14.03
C GLN A 404 -17.06 -32.89 -15.08
N SER A 405 -15.76 -32.95 -15.38
CA SER A 405 -15.20 -33.98 -16.26
C SER A 405 -15.11 -35.36 -15.59
N HIS A 406 -15.03 -35.43 -14.26
CA HIS A 406 -15.07 -36.69 -13.49
C HIS A 406 -16.50 -37.19 -13.22
N GLU A 407 -17.50 -36.30 -13.12
CA GLU A 407 -18.93 -36.67 -13.04
C GLU A 407 -19.42 -37.41 -14.29
N VAL A 408 -18.77 -37.21 -15.45
CA VAL A 408 -19.05 -38.01 -16.66
C VAL A 408 -18.63 -39.48 -16.49
N ILE A 409 -17.75 -39.78 -15.53
CA ILE A 409 -17.15 -41.12 -15.35
C ILE A 409 -17.76 -41.90 -14.17
N GLN A 410 -18.34 -41.26 -13.14
CA GLN A 410 -19.02 -41.97 -12.05
C GLN A 410 -20.27 -41.25 -11.52
N LYS A 411 -21.39 -41.98 -11.46
CA LYS A 411 -22.67 -41.57 -10.85
C LYS A 411 -22.50 -41.39 -9.34
N LEU A 412 -22.11 -40.19 -8.89
CA LEU A 412 -22.13 -39.78 -7.48
C LEU A 412 -23.31 -38.83 -7.18
N PRO A 413 -23.80 -38.75 -5.92
CA PRO A 413 -24.99 -37.98 -5.58
C PRO A 413 -24.76 -36.48 -5.74
N ARG A 414 -25.77 -35.80 -6.29
CA ARG A 414 -25.79 -34.36 -6.59
C ARG A 414 -25.55 -33.51 -5.33
N LEU A 415 -24.37 -32.90 -5.22
CA LEU A 415 -24.13 -31.81 -4.27
C LEU A 415 -24.95 -30.57 -4.68
N SER A 416 -25.56 -29.91 -3.69
CA SER A 416 -26.40 -28.72 -3.87
C SER A 416 -25.68 -27.62 -4.64
N ARG A 417 -26.40 -26.94 -5.56
CA ARG A 417 -25.96 -25.77 -6.37
C ARG A 417 -25.36 -24.61 -5.55
N ARG A 418 -25.37 -24.67 -4.21
CA ARG A 418 -24.84 -23.68 -3.26
C ARG A 418 -23.30 -23.53 -3.27
N HIS A 419 -22.56 -24.46 -3.88
CA HIS A 419 -21.08 -24.44 -3.90
C HIS A 419 -20.47 -23.56 -5.01
N PHE A 420 -21.29 -22.98 -5.89
CA PHE A 420 -20.79 -22.15 -6.98
C PHE A 420 -20.57 -20.71 -6.55
N VAL A 421 -19.30 -20.29 -6.61
CA VAL A 421 -18.87 -18.88 -6.54
C VAL A 421 -19.75 -18.07 -7.50
N PRO A 422 -20.50 -17.05 -7.04
CA PRO A 422 -21.26 -16.18 -7.93
C PRO A 422 -20.34 -15.55 -8.97
N PRO A 423 -20.78 -15.40 -10.23
CA PRO A 423 -19.99 -14.76 -11.27
C PRO A 423 -19.62 -13.34 -10.84
N ARG A 424 -18.42 -12.93 -11.23
CA ARG A 424 -17.86 -11.61 -10.94
C ARG A 424 -18.71 -10.55 -11.64
N ASN A 425 -19.13 -9.52 -10.89
CA ASN A 425 -19.80 -8.37 -11.47
C ASN A 425 -18.78 -7.28 -11.82
N ASP A 426 -18.14 -7.44 -12.99
CA ASP A 426 -17.12 -6.51 -13.51
C ASP A 426 -17.64 -5.07 -13.59
N ASN A 427 -18.92 -4.87 -13.87
CA ASN A 427 -19.52 -3.53 -13.97
C ASN A 427 -19.51 -2.82 -12.61
N ILE A 428 -19.90 -3.50 -11.54
CA ILE A 428 -19.86 -2.91 -10.19
C ILE A 428 -18.41 -2.59 -9.79
N ILE A 429 -17.48 -3.51 -10.05
CA ILE A 429 -16.06 -3.30 -9.71
C ILE A 429 -15.49 -2.12 -10.49
N ASN A 430 -15.75 -2.04 -11.80
CA ASN A 430 -15.35 -0.90 -12.62
C ASN A 430 -15.95 0.40 -12.10
N PHE A 431 -17.26 0.40 -11.82
CA PHE A 431 -17.96 1.56 -11.28
C PHE A 431 -17.34 2.04 -9.96
N THR A 432 -16.94 1.13 -9.07
CA THR A 432 -16.21 1.46 -7.84
C THR A 432 -14.93 2.26 -8.12
N PHE A 433 -14.09 1.82 -9.06
CA PHE A 433 -12.85 2.53 -9.40
C PHE A 433 -13.08 3.85 -10.13
N TYR A 434 -14.07 3.92 -11.02
CA TYR A 434 -14.45 5.17 -11.67
C TYR A 434 -14.99 6.19 -10.66
N LEU A 435 -15.87 5.76 -9.76
CA LEU A 435 -16.46 6.62 -8.74
C LEU A 435 -15.38 7.16 -7.80
N LEU A 436 -14.49 6.28 -7.30
CA LEU A 436 -13.35 6.67 -6.47
C LEU A 436 -12.46 7.69 -7.20
N THR A 437 -12.09 7.40 -8.45
CA THR A 437 -11.17 8.23 -9.23
C THR A 437 -11.77 9.58 -9.57
N PHE A 438 -13.03 9.62 -10.00
CA PHE A 438 -13.73 10.86 -10.30
C PHE A 438 -13.86 11.75 -9.06
N GLY A 439 -14.27 11.18 -7.92
CA GLY A 439 -14.31 11.90 -6.65
C GLY A 439 -12.96 12.48 -6.26
N GLN A 440 -11.89 11.69 -6.42
CA GLN A 440 -10.53 12.14 -6.11
C GLN A 440 -10.03 13.23 -7.05
N ILE A 441 -10.34 13.18 -8.36
CA ILE A 441 -9.99 14.26 -9.29
C ILE A 441 -10.65 15.57 -8.84
N LEU A 442 -11.95 15.57 -8.51
CA LEU A 442 -12.63 16.75 -7.98
C LEU A 442 -12.00 17.24 -6.66
N HIS A 443 -11.67 16.29 -5.77
CA HIS A 443 -11.00 16.59 -4.50
C HIS A 443 -9.66 17.30 -4.70
N ILE A 444 -8.82 16.71 -5.54
CA ILE A 444 -7.46 17.17 -5.85
C ILE A 444 -7.48 18.51 -6.56
N LEU A 445 -8.31 18.67 -7.61
CA LEU A 445 -8.41 19.93 -8.35
C LEU A 445 -8.95 21.05 -7.46
N GLY A 446 -9.91 20.76 -6.58
CA GLY A 446 -10.43 21.73 -5.62
C GLY A 446 -9.33 22.26 -4.68
N LEU A 447 -8.51 21.35 -4.15
CA LEU A 447 -7.33 21.71 -3.36
C LEU A 447 -6.28 22.47 -4.19
N ALA A 448 -5.93 21.99 -5.37
CA ALA A 448 -4.86 22.59 -6.19
C ALA A 448 -5.20 24.03 -6.57
N PHE A 449 -6.41 24.28 -7.07
CA PHE A 449 -6.85 25.62 -7.45
C PHE A 449 -7.06 26.52 -6.22
N ALA A 450 -7.60 26.00 -5.11
CA ALA A 450 -7.68 26.77 -3.87
C ALA A 450 -6.27 27.16 -3.35
N GLY A 451 -5.28 26.29 -3.53
CA GLY A 451 -3.88 26.56 -3.21
C GLY A 451 -3.31 27.72 -4.05
N GLY A 452 -3.71 27.82 -5.32
CA GLY A 452 -3.37 28.96 -6.18
C GLY A 452 -3.94 30.30 -5.70
N TYR A 453 -5.02 30.28 -4.91
CA TYR A 453 -5.55 31.46 -4.20
C TYR A 453 -4.89 31.70 -2.83
N GLY A 454 -3.86 30.94 -2.45
CA GLY A 454 -3.12 31.09 -1.20
C GLY A 454 -3.76 30.44 0.02
N VAL A 455 -4.73 29.54 -0.16
CA VAL A 455 -5.41 28.87 0.97
C VAL A 455 -4.41 28.01 1.77
N MET A 456 -4.27 28.32 3.05
CA MET A 456 -3.27 27.69 3.92
C MET A 456 -3.65 26.25 4.26
N ARG A 457 -2.66 25.35 4.26
CA ARG A 457 -2.86 23.97 4.72
C ARG A 457 -2.93 23.92 6.25
N LYS A 458 -3.66 22.93 6.78
CA LYS A 458 -3.80 22.64 8.23
C LYS A 458 -4.50 23.74 9.05
N ASP A 459 -5.06 24.76 8.41
CA ASP A 459 -5.85 25.82 9.05
C ASP A 459 -7.30 25.81 8.53
N PRO A 460 -8.28 25.34 9.32
CA PRO A 460 -9.69 25.31 8.90
C PRO A 460 -10.35 26.70 8.88
N ASN A 461 -9.74 27.72 9.49
CA ASN A 461 -10.33 29.04 9.69
C ASN A 461 -9.73 30.12 8.77
N SER A 462 -8.91 29.72 7.80
CA SER A 462 -8.30 30.66 6.85
C SER A 462 -9.37 31.52 6.15
N VAL A 463 -9.17 32.84 6.15
CA VAL A 463 -10.03 33.79 5.45
C VAL A 463 -9.82 33.61 3.95
N MET A 464 -10.91 33.39 3.21
CA MET A 464 -10.84 32.99 1.80
C MET A 464 -11.81 33.79 0.92
N PRO A 465 -11.41 34.15 -0.32
CA PRO A 465 -12.33 34.73 -1.30
C PRO A 465 -13.44 33.75 -1.69
N MET A 466 -14.53 34.26 -2.25
CA MET A 466 -15.69 33.43 -2.62
C MET A 466 -15.33 32.33 -3.63
N SER A 467 -14.43 32.61 -4.57
CA SER A 467 -13.90 31.62 -5.51
C SER A 467 -13.21 30.45 -4.80
N ALA A 468 -12.33 30.73 -3.83
CA ALA A 468 -11.66 29.71 -3.04
C ALA A 468 -12.66 28.91 -2.19
N LYS A 469 -13.71 29.54 -1.64
CA LYS A 469 -14.79 28.81 -0.93
C LYS A 469 -15.53 27.82 -1.83
N LEU A 470 -15.84 28.21 -3.08
CA LEU A 470 -16.46 27.31 -4.06
C LEU A 470 -15.55 26.12 -4.41
N LEU A 471 -14.24 26.37 -4.59
CA LEU A 471 -13.25 25.32 -4.84
C LEU A 471 -13.08 24.38 -3.65
N MET A 472 -13.12 24.90 -2.43
CA MET A 472 -13.14 24.09 -1.21
C MET A 472 -14.44 23.27 -1.09
N GLY A 473 -15.57 23.79 -1.58
CA GLY A 473 -16.82 23.05 -1.75
C GLY A 473 -16.70 21.90 -2.75
N MET A 474 -16.09 22.14 -3.91
CA MET A 474 -15.77 21.10 -4.90
C MET A 474 -14.87 20.02 -4.30
N MET A 475 -13.86 20.42 -3.52
CA MET A 475 -13.00 19.50 -2.79
C MET A 475 -13.80 18.60 -1.82
N GLY A 476 -14.70 19.19 -1.03
CA GLY A 476 -15.57 18.45 -0.12
C GLY A 476 -16.49 17.48 -0.83
N GLY A 477 -17.19 17.92 -1.89
CA GLY A 477 -18.07 17.09 -2.70
C GLY A 477 -17.35 15.93 -3.39
N GLY A 478 -16.17 16.20 -3.96
CA GLY A 478 -15.29 15.15 -4.49
C GLY A 478 -14.86 14.15 -3.43
N GLY A 479 -14.58 14.62 -2.21
CA GLY A 479 -14.28 13.79 -1.05
C GLY A 479 -15.41 12.82 -0.71
N VAL A 480 -16.67 13.27 -0.67
CA VAL A 480 -17.85 12.41 -0.45
C VAL A 480 -17.92 11.30 -1.49
N ILE A 481 -17.82 11.67 -2.77
CA ILE A 481 -17.89 10.71 -3.89
C ILE A 481 -16.77 9.66 -3.77
N ALA A 482 -15.55 10.11 -3.46
CA ALA A 482 -14.41 9.23 -3.27
C ALA A 482 -14.60 8.26 -2.09
N ILE A 483 -15.19 8.71 -0.98
CA ILE A 483 -15.50 7.86 0.17
C ILE A 483 -16.48 6.75 -0.22
N VAL A 484 -17.53 7.08 -0.96
CA VAL A 484 -18.49 6.07 -1.44
C VAL A 484 -17.77 5.01 -2.29
N GLY A 485 -16.94 5.42 -3.24
CA GLY A 485 -16.11 4.50 -4.03
C GLY A 485 -15.18 3.63 -3.16
N GLY A 486 -14.47 4.23 -2.19
CA GLY A 486 -13.59 3.49 -1.28
C GLY A 486 -14.33 2.46 -0.42
N LEU A 487 -15.48 2.82 0.16
CA LEU A 487 -16.29 1.92 0.97
C LEU A 487 -16.93 0.79 0.15
N MET A 488 -17.32 1.07 -1.10
CA MET A 488 -17.74 0.03 -2.04
C MET A 488 -16.64 -1.00 -2.29
N PHE A 489 -15.39 -0.56 -2.48
CA PHE A 489 -14.24 -1.47 -2.62
C PHE A 489 -14.09 -2.36 -1.37
N VAL A 490 -14.09 -1.75 -0.18
CA VAL A 490 -13.97 -2.49 1.09
C VAL A 490 -15.11 -3.50 1.22
N TYR A 491 -16.34 -3.12 0.94
CA TYR A 491 -17.50 -4.01 0.98
C TYR A 491 -17.36 -5.21 0.02
N ILE A 492 -16.93 -4.96 -1.23
CA ILE A 492 -16.69 -6.03 -2.22
C ILE A 492 -15.62 -7.00 -1.71
N CYS A 493 -14.50 -6.48 -1.23
CA CYS A 493 -13.42 -7.29 -0.68
C CYS A 493 -13.86 -8.09 0.55
N VAL A 494 -14.60 -7.49 1.48
CA VAL A 494 -15.11 -8.17 2.67
C VAL A 494 -16.04 -9.32 2.30
N LYS A 495 -16.97 -9.09 1.37
CA LYS A 495 -17.90 -10.12 0.87
C LYS A 495 -17.18 -11.30 0.22
N VAL A 496 -16.12 -11.03 -0.53
CA VAL A 496 -15.39 -12.07 -1.29
C VAL A 496 -14.36 -12.80 -0.44
N ILE A 497 -13.61 -12.09 0.41
CA ILE A 497 -12.45 -12.62 1.13
C ILE A 497 -12.84 -13.18 2.51
N PHE A 498 -13.78 -12.55 3.22
CA PHE A 498 -14.12 -12.95 4.60
C PHE A 498 -15.31 -13.90 4.65
N PHE A 499 -16.42 -13.56 3.99
CA PHE A 499 -17.66 -14.35 4.10
C PHE A 499 -17.65 -15.66 3.32
N LYS A 500 -16.78 -15.81 2.31
CA LYS A 500 -16.62 -17.09 1.58
C LYS A 500 -15.66 -18.06 2.27
N SER A 501 -14.69 -17.55 3.03
CA SER A 501 -13.77 -18.38 3.82
C SER A 501 -14.49 -19.12 4.96
N ILE A 502 -15.54 -18.51 5.52
CA ILE A 502 -16.33 -19.08 6.64
C ILE A 502 -17.19 -20.26 6.16
N LYS A 503 -17.73 -20.17 4.94
CA LYS A 503 -18.55 -21.25 4.37
C LYS A 503 -17.78 -22.54 4.08
N LEU A 504 -16.49 -22.43 3.73
CA LEU A 504 -15.61 -23.57 3.49
C LEU A 504 -15.01 -24.17 4.77
N ALA A 505 -15.13 -23.51 5.92
CA ALA A 505 -14.59 -23.99 7.20
C ALA A 505 -15.65 -24.70 8.07
N HIS A 506 -16.94 -24.53 7.74
CA HIS A 506 -18.08 -25.17 8.40
C HIS A 506 -18.66 -26.34 7.60
N GLU A 507 -18.08 -26.66 6.45
CA GLU A 507 -18.34 -27.84 5.61
C GLU A 507 -17.05 -28.66 5.54
#